data_AF-A0A9D5VHA6-F1
#
_entry.id   AF-A0A9D5VHA6-F1
#
_cell.length_a   1.000
_cell.length_b   1.000
_cell.length_c   1.000
_cell.angle_alpha   90.00
_cell.angle_beta   90.00
_cell.angle_gamma   90.00
#
_symmetry.space_group_name_H-M   'P 1'
#
loop_
_entity.id
_entity.type
_entity.pdbx_description
1 polymer ?
#
loop_
_entity_poly.entity_id
_entity_poly.type
_entity_poly.pdbx_seq_one_letter_code
_entity_poly.pdbx_strand_id
1 'polypeptide(L)'
;MVDILLTTIHARYRHTAYGLRCLHANLGDLAHRAAILEFDLERTPTEMAEAILARQPRMVGIGVYIWNAEPTHKLVQILKRLRPDMVLVLGGPEISHETSDQP
;
A
#
# COMPACT_ATOMS: atom_id res chain seq x y z
N MET A 1 9.54 3.15 -15.82
CA MET A 1 9.92 2.76 -14.45
C MET A 1 8.75 3.12 -13.55
N VAL A 2 8.32 2.23 -12.65
CA VAL A 2 7.20 2.52 -11.74
C VAL A 2 7.77 3.31 -10.57
N ASP A 3 7.48 4.61 -10.51
CA ASP A 3 7.92 5.46 -9.42
C ASP A 3 6.93 5.45 -8.25
N ILE A 4 5.64 5.26 -8.54
CA ILE A 4 4.55 5.30 -7.57
C ILE A 4 3.86 3.94 -7.57
N LEU A 5 3.91 3.24 -6.44
CA LEU A 5 3.17 1.99 -6.28
C LEU A 5 1.96 2.21 -5.38
N LEU A 6 0.77 1.90 -5.88
CA LEU A 6 -0.46 1.93 -5.11
C LEU A 6 -0.83 0.50 -4.71
N THR A 7 -1.04 0.24 -3.42
CA THR A 7 -1.28 -1.12 -2.91
C THR A 7 -2.32 -1.17 -1.81
N THR A 8 -2.88 -2.36 -1.59
CA THR A 8 -3.72 -2.68 -0.44
C THR A 8 -3.72 -4.20 -0.20
N ILE A 9 -4.27 -4.60 0.95
CA ILE A 9 -4.45 -5.99 1.35
C ILE A 9 -5.96 -6.24 1.48
N HIS A 10 -6.50 -7.09 0.61
CA HIS A 10 -7.91 -7.44 0.56
C HIS A 10 -8.25 -8.51 1.59
N ALA A 11 -9.46 -8.43 2.17
CA ALA A 11 -9.96 -9.51 3.02
C ALA A 11 -10.12 -10.83 2.24
N ARG A 12 -10.53 -10.75 0.96
CA ARG A 12 -10.67 -11.88 0.02
C ARG A 12 -10.55 -11.42 -1.44
N TYR A 13 -10.19 -12.34 -2.34
CA TYR A 13 -9.88 -12.12 -3.77
C TYR A 13 -10.99 -11.48 -4.65
N ARG A 14 -12.21 -11.32 -4.13
CA ARG A 14 -13.37 -10.87 -4.93
C ARG A 14 -13.58 -9.35 -4.98
N HIS A 15 -12.75 -8.58 -4.29
CA HIS A 15 -12.92 -7.13 -4.23
C HIS A 15 -11.78 -6.42 -4.95
N THR A 16 -12.14 -5.52 -5.85
CA THR A 16 -11.20 -4.58 -6.45
C THR A 16 -11.07 -3.37 -5.53
N ALA A 17 -9.85 -2.91 -5.28
CA ALA A 17 -9.60 -1.68 -4.54
C ALA A 17 -10.08 -0.47 -5.35
N TYR A 18 -11.33 -0.09 -5.14
CA TYR A 18 -11.95 1.03 -5.86
C TYR A 18 -11.21 2.34 -5.56
N GLY A 19 -10.82 2.58 -4.30
CA GLY A 19 -10.06 3.77 -3.90
C GLY A 19 -8.73 3.92 -4.65
N LEU A 20 -7.97 2.82 -4.83
CA LEU A 20 -6.72 2.87 -5.59
C LEU A 20 -6.95 3.17 -7.07
N ARG A 21 -8.04 2.65 -7.65
CA ARG A 21 -8.41 2.90 -9.04
C ARG A 21 -8.84 4.35 -9.25
N CYS A 22 -9.62 4.92 -8.32
CA CYS A 22 -9.95 6.33 -8.31
C CYS A 22 -8.68 7.19 -8.22
N LEU A 23 -7.77 6.88 -7.30
CA LEU A 23 -6.51 7.62 -7.17
C LEU A 23 -5.71 7.54 -8.47
N HIS A 24 -5.52 6.33 -9.02
CA HIS A 24 -4.79 6.12 -10.27
C HIS A 24 -5.39 6.88 -11.45
N ALA A 25 -6.73 6.88 -11.60
CA ALA A 25 -7.42 7.60 -12.66
C ALA A 25 -7.26 9.13 -12.55
N ASN A 26 -6.97 9.64 -11.34
CA ASN A 26 -6.80 11.07 -11.07
C ASN A 26 -5.32 11.50 -10.98
N LEU A 27 -4.36 10.62 -11.31
CA LEU A 27 -2.93 10.96 -11.29
C LEU A 27 -2.50 11.86 -12.47
N GLY A 28 -3.35 12.06 -13.48
CA GLY A 28 -3.03 12.86 -14.66
C GLY A 28 -1.75 12.37 -15.32
N ASP A 29 -0.81 13.29 -15.55
CA ASP A 29 0.49 12.99 -16.17
C ASP A 29 1.32 11.98 -15.36
N LEU A 30 1.05 11.76 -14.08
CA LEU A 30 1.79 10.78 -13.27
C LEU A 30 1.29 9.33 -13.46
N ALA A 31 0.14 9.12 -14.12
CA ALA A 31 -0.46 7.79 -14.24
C ALA A 31 0.48 6.78 -14.93
N HIS A 32 1.25 7.20 -15.95
CA HIS A 32 2.20 6.33 -16.64
C HIS A 32 3.40 5.89 -15.79
N ARG A 33 3.62 6.55 -14.64
CA ARG A 33 4.68 6.25 -13.67
C ARG A 33 4.13 5.51 -12.46
N ALA A 34 2.83 5.26 -12.42
CA ALA A 34 2.16 4.58 -11.34
C ALA A 34 1.76 3.16 -11.73
N ALA A 35 1.66 2.29 -10.73
CA ALA A 35 1.07 0.97 -10.90
C ALA A 35 0.26 0.59 -9.66
N ILE A 36 -0.72 -0.29 -9.86
CA ILE A 36 -1.47 -0.91 -8.78
C ILE A 36 -0.91 -2.32 -8.54
N LEU A 37 -0.67 -2.66 -7.28
CA LEU A 37 -0.31 -4.01 -6.83
C LEU A 37 -1.23 -4.39 -5.68
N GLU A 38 -2.01 -5.45 -5.82
CA GLU A 38 -2.99 -5.87 -4.82
C GLU A 38 -2.56 -7.19 -4.16
N PHE A 39 -2.79 -7.28 -2.86
CA PHE A 39 -2.53 -8.46 -2.04
C PHE A 39 -3.82 -8.93 -1.36
N ASP A 40 -3.78 -10.12 -0.78
CA ASP A 40 -4.81 -10.66 0.10
C ASP A 40 -4.17 -11.09 1.42
N LEU A 41 -5.01 -11.52 2.38
CA LEU A 41 -4.56 -11.97 3.70
C LEU A 41 -3.79 -13.30 3.68
N GLU A 42 -3.75 -14.02 2.55
CA GLU A 42 -2.99 -15.28 2.45
C GLU A 42 -1.50 -15.01 2.28
N ARG A 43 -1.13 -13.86 1.70
CA ARG A 43 0.27 -13.44 1.57
C ARG A 43 0.81 -12.91 2.88
N THR A 44 2.02 -13.35 3.22
CA THR A 44 2.75 -12.84 4.39
C THR A 44 3.30 -11.43 4.14
N PRO A 45 3.47 -10.59 5.18
CA PRO A 45 4.08 -9.27 5.02
C PRO A 45 5.46 -9.28 4.36
N THR A 46 6.24 -10.35 4.54
CA THR A 46 7.54 -10.53 3.91
C THR A 46 7.40 -10.72 2.40
N GLU A 47 6.54 -11.62 1.94
CA GLU A 47 6.28 -11.84 0.50
C GLU A 47 5.73 -10.56 -0.16
N MET A 48 4.86 -9.83 0.54
CA MET A 48 4.38 -8.53 0.08
C MET A 48 5.51 -7.52 -0.06
N ALA A 49 6.41 -7.43 0.93
CA ALA A 49 7.57 -6.54 0.89
C ALA A 49 8.52 -6.88 -0.26
N GLU A 50 8.81 -8.16 -0.48
CA GLU A 50 9.64 -8.63 -1.59
C GLU A 50 9.04 -8.22 -2.94
N ALA A 51 7.73 -8.44 -3.13
CA ALA A 51 7.04 -8.05 -4.36
C ALA A 51 7.04 -6.53 -4.59
N ILE A 52 6.96 -5.72 -3.53
CA ILE A 52 7.06 -4.26 -3.61
C ILE A 52 8.50 -3.85 -3.98
N LEU A 53 9.50 -4.36 -3.26
CA LEU A 53 10.90 -3.98 -3.45
C LEU A 53 11.45 -4.40 -4.82
N ALA A 54 10.99 -5.52 -5.36
CA ALA A 54 11.35 -5.98 -6.71
C ALA A 54 10.94 -4.98 -7.82
N ARG A 55 9.94 -4.14 -7.57
CA ARG A 55 9.51 -3.08 -8.50
C ARG A 55 10.32 -1.78 -8.36
N GLN A 56 11.18 -1.71 -7.34
CA GLN A 56 12.00 -0.55 -6.99
C GLN A 56 11.24 0.80 -7.02
N PRO A 57 10.05 0.90 -6.40
CA PRO A 57 9.30 2.16 -6.40
C PRO A 57 10.04 3.23 -5.59
N ARG A 58 9.83 4.49 -5.97
CA ARG A 58 10.29 5.64 -5.19
C ARG A 58 9.36 5.91 -4.01
N MET A 59 8.07 5.64 -4.18
CA MET A 59 7.07 5.78 -3.14
C MET A 59 5.99 4.71 -3.22
N VAL A 60 5.38 4.39 -2.07
CA VAL A 60 4.28 3.42 -1.97
C VAL A 60 3.11 4.05 -1.22
N GLY A 61 1.93 4.07 -1.84
CA GLY A 61 0.66 4.41 -1.21
C GLY A 61 -0.08 3.14 -0.80
N ILE A 62 -0.48 3.02 0.47
CA ILE A 62 -1.15 1.83 1.02
C ILE A 62 -2.54 2.20 1.51
N GLY A 63 -3.56 1.53 0.97
CA GLY A 63 -4.93 1.59 1.45
C GLY A 63 -5.13 0.68 2.67
N VAL A 64 -5.45 1.29 3.81
CA VAL A 64 -5.64 0.66 5.11
C VAL A 64 -7.13 0.61 5.48
N TYR A 65 -7.59 -0.57 5.85
CA TYR A 65 -8.97 -0.90 6.19
C TYR A 65 -8.98 -1.74 7.48
N ILE A 66 -10.15 -1.86 8.12
CA ILE A 66 -10.36 -2.57 9.41
C ILE A 66 -9.65 -3.93 9.46
N TRP A 67 -9.72 -4.71 8.37
CA TRP A 67 -9.16 -6.08 8.34
C TRP A 67 -7.66 -6.15 8.06
N ASN A 68 -7.00 -5.05 7.67
CA ASN A 68 -5.61 -5.08 7.24
C ASN A 68 -4.66 -4.13 7.98
N ALA A 69 -5.11 -3.50 9.06
CA ALA A 69 -4.28 -2.59 9.85
C ALA A 69 -3.01 -3.29 10.39
N GLU A 70 -3.14 -4.42 11.07
CA GLU A 70 -1.99 -5.16 11.63
C GLU A 70 -1.05 -5.72 10.54
N PRO A 71 -1.54 -6.41 9.47
CA PRO A 71 -0.67 -6.81 8.35
C PRO A 71 0.05 -5.63 7.69
N THR A 72 -0.63 -4.49 7.54
CA THR A 72 -0.03 -3.28 6.97
C THR A 72 1.05 -2.72 7.87
N HIS A 73 0.83 -2.67 9.19
CA HIS A 73 1.85 -2.23 10.15
C HIS A 73 3.13 -3.06 10.02
N LYS A 74 3.00 -4.40 10.00
CA LYS A 74 4.14 -5.31 9.81
C LYS A 74 4.84 -5.08 8.46
N LEU A 75 4.08 -4.89 7.39
CA LEU A 75 4.62 -4.58 6.06
C LEU A 75 5.42 -3.27 6.08
N VAL A 76 4.86 -2.20 6.66
CA VAL A 76 5.52 -0.89 6.79
C VAL A 76 6.84 -1.00 7.56
N GLN A 77 6.87 -1.75 8.67
CA GLN A 77 8.09 -1.99 9.43
C GLN A 77 9.18 -2.68 8.59
N ILE A 78 8.82 -3.73 7.84
CA ILE A 78 9.76 -4.43 6.95
C ILE A 78 10.30 -3.49 5.88
N LEU A 79 9.41 -2.76 5.20
CA LEU A 79 9.78 -1.82 4.14
C LEU A 79 10.70 -0.71 4.66
N LYS A 80 10.41 -0.12 5.83
CA LYS A 80 11.26 0.91 6.43
C LYS A 80 12.59 0.39 6.93
N ARG A 81 12.66 -0.87 7.38
CA ARG A 81 13.94 -1.49 7.76
C ARG A 81 14.85 -1.71 6.56
N LEU A 82 14.28 -2.16 5.43
CA LEU A 82 15.04 -2.48 4.21
C LEU A 82 15.32 -1.26 3.32
N ARG A 83 14.39 -0.30 3.29
CA ARG A 83 14.46 0.95 2.51
C ARG A 83 13.97 2.14 3.35
N PRO A 84 14.79 2.63 4.29
CA PRO A 84 14.41 3.74 5.17
C PRO A 84 14.01 5.02 4.41
N ASP A 85 14.66 5.23 3.26
CA ASP A 85 14.50 6.36 2.35
C ASP A 85 13.19 6.34 1.55
N MET A 86 12.54 5.19 1.42
CA MET A 86 11.32 5.05 0.62
C MET A 86 10.16 5.81 1.27
N VAL A 87 9.49 6.66 0.48
CA VAL A 87 8.32 7.41 0.96
C VAL A 87 7.13 6.46 1.04
N LEU A 88 6.50 6.40 2.21
CA LEU A 88 5.30 5.61 2.45
C LEU A 88 4.15 6.56 2.78
N VAL A 89 3.03 6.39 2.09
CA VAL A 89 1.79 7.13 2.32
C VAL A 89 0.73 6.14 2.74
N LEU A 90 0.17 6.31 3.93
CA LEU A 90 -0.92 5.50 4.44
C LEU A 90 -2.22 6.30 4.34
N GLY A 91 -3.28 5.67 3.88
CA GLY A 91 -4.61 6.29 3.81
C GLY A 91 -5.70 5.23 3.85
N GLY A 92 -6.95 5.66 3.88
CA GLY A 92 -8.10 4.78 4.07
C GLY A 92 -8.78 5.02 5.42
N PRO A 93 -9.96 4.42 5.64
CA PRO A 93 -10.84 4.77 6.77
C PRO A 93 -10.14 4.67 8.13
N GLU A 94 -9.28 3.68 8.34
CA GLU A 94 -8.59 3.50 9.63
C GLU A 94 -7.56 4.60 9.94
N ILE A 95 -7.02 5.26 8.91
CA ILE A 95 -6.01 6.32 9.08
C ILE A 95 -6.68 7.69 9.13
N SER A 96 -7.79 7.85 8.42
CA SER A 96 -8.48 9.14 8.29
C SER A 96 -9.28 9.54 9.54
N HIS A 97 -9.57 8.61 10.46
CA HIS A 97 -10.43 8.87 11.62
C HIS A 97 -9.72 8.90 12.98
N GLU A 98 -8.54 8.29 13.13
CA GLU A 98 -7.87 8.19 14.44
C GLU A 98 -6.36 8.38 14.34
N THR A 99 -5.89 9.62 14.29
CA THR A 99 -4.44 9.90 14.40
C THR A 99 -3.96 10.06 15.85
N SER A 100 -4.88 10.24 16.82
CA SER A 100 -4.53 10.62 18.19
C SER A 100 -4.39 9.44 19.17
N ASP A 101 -5.03 8.30 18.90
CA ASP A 101 -5.17 7.19 19.87
C ASP A 101 -4.69 5.82 19.33
N GLN A 102 -3.92 5.80 18.24
CA GLN A 102 -3.35 4.54 17.74
C GLN A 102 -2.11 4.13 18.56
N PRO A 103 -2.03 2.87 19.02
CA PRO A 103 -0.95 2.37 19.88
C PRO A 103 0.43 2.27 19.21
#